data_AF-A0A1E7ZDJ0-F1
#
_entry.id   AF-A0A1E7ZDJ0-F1
#
_cell.length_a   1.000
_cell.length_b   1.000
_cell.length_c   1.000
_cell.angle_alpha   90.00
_cell.angle_beta   90.00
_cell.angle_gamma   90.00
#
_symmetry.space_group_name_H-M   'P 1'
#
loop_
_entity.id
_entity.type
_entity.pdbx_description
1 polymer ?
#
loop_
_entity_poly.entity_id
_entity_poly.type
_entity_poly.pdbx_seq_one_letter_code
_entity_poly.pdbx_strand_id
1 'polypeptide(L)'
;MRMFRWMLFTVVTGFSLTAWGKQPNILLIVAEDLSPRVGAFGDAVADTPTIDALTEQGIRFTNVYAAIKLREDHTASIKPVENQLDKCQKGSRLCK
;
A
#
# COMPACT_ATOMS: atom_id res chain seq x y z
N MET A 1 -31.19 43.77 32.61
CA MET A 1 -30.00 43.04 32.08
C MET A 1 -30.21 41.51 31.98
N ARG A 2 -31.39 41.03 31.56
CA ARG A 2 -31.67 39.58 31.40
C ARG A 2 -31.94 39.13 29.95
N MET A 3 -32.08 40.08 29.03
CA MET A 3 -32.37 39.81 27.61
C MET A 3 -31.11 39.72 26.72
N PHE A 4 -30.01 40.38 27.11
CA PHE A 4 -28.76 40.35 26.33
C PHE A 4 -27.99 39.02 26.44
N ARG A 5 -28.29 38.21 27.47
CA ARG A 5 -27.65 36.89 27.69
C ARG A 5 -28.14 35.82 26.72
N TRP A 6 -29.39 35.93 26.26
CA TRP A 6 -30.00 34.97 25.33
C TRP A 6 -29.68 35.27 23.87
N MET A 7 -29.36 36.53 23.56
CA MET A 7 -28.97 36.96 22.21
C MET A 7 -27.57 36.50 21.82
N LEU A 8 -26.68 36.27 22.81
CA LEU A 8 -25.35 35.69 22.57
C LEU A 8 -25.38 34.16 22.36
N PHE A 9 -26.47 33.49 22.77
CA PHE A 9 -26.59 32.03 22.70
C PHE A 9 -27.12 31.54 21.36
N THR A 10 -27.83 32.37 20.60
CA THR A 10 -28.38 32.04 19.27
C THR A 10 -27.42 32.31 18.12
N VAL A 11 -26.35 33.08 18.31
CA VAL A 11 -25.37 33.35 17.24
C VAL A 11 -24.39 32.19 17.05
N VAL A 12 -24.15 31.38 18.08
CA VAL A 12 -23.15 30.27 18.04
C VAL A 12 -23.70 28.99 17.39
N THR A 13 -25.02 28.83 17.24
CA THR A 13 -25.64 27.62 16.68
C THR A 13 -25.93 27.71 15.17
N GLY A 14 -25.55 28.79 14.50
CA GLY A 14 -26.02 29.13 13.16
C GLY A 14 -25.16 28.72 11.96
N PHE A 15 -24.09 27.94 12.11
CA PHE A 15 -23.21 27.62 10.96
C PHE A 15 -22.77 26.16 10.92
N SER A 16 -23.69 25.28 10.56
CA SER A 16 -23.34 23.98 9.96
C SER A 16 -24.03 23.86 8.60
N LEU A 17 -23.46 24.57 7.61
CA LEU A 17 -23.65 24.23 6.20
C LEU A 17 -22.77 23.02 5.92
N THR A 18 -23.28 21.82 6.19
CA THR A 18 -22.63 20.60 5.71
C THR A 18 -22.87 20.53 4.21
N ALA A 19 -21.91 21.04 3.43
CA ALA A 19 -21.85 20.76 2.00
C ALA A 19 -21.58 19.26 1.84
N TRP A 20 -22.63 18.49 1.58
CA TRP A 20 -22.51 17.07 1.24
C TRP A 20 -21.93 16.99 -0.17
N GLY A 21 -20.60 16.98 -0.26
CA GLY A 21 -19.88 16.84 -1.53
C GLY A 21 -20.32 15.56 -2.23
N LYS A 22 -20.28 15.57 -3.57
CA LYS A 22 -20.52 14.37 -4.37
C LYS A 22 -19.56 13.27 -3.91
N GLN A 23 -20.10 12.11 -3.58
CA GLN A 23 -19.27 10.96 -3.19
C GLN A 23 -18.34 10.60 -4.36
N PRO A 24 -17.02 10.51 -4.12
CA PRO A 24 -16.09 10.11 -5.17
C PRO A 24 -16.27 8.63 -5.49
N ASN A 25 -16.06 8.26 -6.76
CA ASN A 25 -15.90 6.87 -7.13
C ASN A 25 -14.46 6.44 -6.79
N ILE A 26 -14.31 5.24 -6.23
CA ILE A 26 -13.01 4.67 -5.89
C ILE A 26 -12.71 3.54 -6.86
N LEU A 27 -11.64 3.68 -7.63
CA LEU A 27 -11.09 2.62 -8.47
C LEU A 27 -9.81 2.09 -7.82
N LEU A 28 -9.80 0.81 -7.44
CA LEU A 28 -8.62 0.13 -6.93
C LEU A 28 -8.04 -0.78 -8.03
N ILE A 29 -6.81 -0.48 -8.45
CA ILE A 29 -6.07 -1.28 -9.43
C ILE A 29 -5.00 -2.06 -8.67
N VAL A 30 -5.00 -3.39 -8.82
CA VAL A 30 -3.99 -4.28 -8.23
C VAL A 30 -3.30 -5.02 -9.37
N ALA A 31 -1.97 -5.01 -9.35
CA ALA A 31 -1.14 -5.74 -10.29
C ALA A 31 -0.40 -6.87 -9.55
N GLU A 32 -0.53 -8.08 -10.07
CA GLU A 32 0.19 -9.27 -9.60
C GLU A 32 1.67 -9.17 -10.02
N ASP A 33 2.57 -9.61 -9.14
CA ASP A 33 4.02 -9.70 -9.38
C ASP A 33 4.71 -8.43 -9.92
N LEU A 34 4.14 -7.26 -9.69
CA LEU A 34 4.72 -5.99 -10.11
C LEU A 34 5.88 -5.58 -9.19
N SER A 35 7.08 -5.47 -9.75
CA SER A 35 8.24 -4.87 -9.08
C SER A 35 8.29 -3.35 -9.33
N PRO A 36 9.13 -2.58 -8.61
CA PRO A 36 9.34 -1.15 -8.86
C PRO A 36 10.01 -0.81 -10.22
N ARG A 37 9.98 -1.73 -11.18
CA ARG A 37 10.52 -1.58 -12.54
C ARG A 37 9.53 -0.86 -13.44
N VAL A 38 9.28 0.40 -13.09
CA VAL A 38 8.34 1.32 -13.73
C VAL A 38 9.04 2.66 -13.87
N GLY A 39 8.78 3.38 -14.96
CA GLY A 39 9.42 4.68 -15.26
C GLY A 39 9.25 5.67 -14.12
N ALA A 40 8.05 5.74 -13.54
CA ALA A 40 7.73 6.54 -12.36
C ALA A 40 8.61 6.25 -11.14
N PHE A 41 9.28 5.10 -11.04
CA PHE A 41 10.22 4.75 -9.97
C PHE A 41 11.70 4.86 -10.38
N GLY A 42 11.98 5.38 -11.58
CA GLY A 42 13.33 5.65 -12.07
C GLY A 42 13.93 4.52 -12.93
N ASP A 43 13.13 3.55 -13.37
CA ASP A 43 13.61 2.55 -14.34
C ASP A 43 13.74 3.19 -15.73
N ALA A 44 14.98 3.36 -16.21
CA ALA A 44 15.27 3.99 -17.49
C ALA A 44 14.88 3.16 -18.74
N VAL A 45 14.53 1.89 -18.55
CA VAL A 45 14.15 0.98 -19.64
C VAL A 45 12.64 0.77 -19.70
N ALA A 46 11.92 1.04 -18.61
CA ALA A 46 10.49 0.84 -18.54
C ALA A 46 9.72 1.90 -19.34
N ASP A 47 8.91 1.46 -20.30
CA ASP A 47 7.96 2.31 -21.03
C ASP A 47 6.56 2.17 -20.40
N THR A 48 6.24 3.04 -19.43
CA THR A 48 5.02 2.95 -18.62
C THR A 48 4.21 4.26 -18.58
N PRO A 49 3.91 4.89 -19.74
CA PRO A 49 3.42 6.27 -19.81
C PRO A 49 2.11 6.50 -19.05
N THR A 50 1.21 5.51 -19.04
CA THR A 50 -0.07 5.61 -18.31
C THR A 50 0.14 5.59 -16.79
N ILE A 51 1.04 4.75 -16.29
CA ILE A 51 1.35 4.69 -14.85
C ILE A 51 2.10 5.97 -14.45
N ASP A 52 3.03 6.42 -15.28
CA ASP A 52 3.82 7.61 -15.03
C ASP A 52 2.92 8.86 -14.94
N ALA A 53 1.99 9.03 -15.88
CA ALA A 53 0.99 10.11 -15.84
C ALA A 53 0.09 10.06 -14.59
N LEU A 54 -0.28 8.86 -14.11
CA LEU A 54 -1.03 8.72 -12.86
C LEU A 54 -0.22 9.21 -11.65
N THR A 55 1.10 9.03 -11.66
CA THR A 55 1.96 9.53 -10.58
C THR A 55 2.17 11.04 -10.61
N GLU A 56 2.10 11.68 -11.78
CA GLU A 56 2.14 13.14 -11.92
C GLU A 56 0.84 13.81 -11.42
N GLN A 57 -0.29 13.13 -11.60
CA GLN A 57 -1.61 13.62 -11.18
C GLN A 57 -1.97 13.25 -9.73
N GLY A 58 -1.15 12.43 -9.08
CA GLY A 58 -1.45 11.82 -7.80
C GLY A 58 -0.32 11.90 -6.79
N ILE A 59 -0.38 11.03 -5.79
CA ILE A 59 0.66 10.88 -4.78
C ILE A 59 1.36 9.54 -5.00
N ARG A 60 2.67 9.61 -5.22
CA ARG A 60 3.54 8.43 -5.33
C ARG A 60 4.18 8.13 -3.99
N PHE A 61 3.97 6.91 -3.48
CA PHE A 61 4.66 6.42 -2.29
C PHE A 61 5.92 5.66 -2.68
N THR A 62 7.08 6.13 -2.23
CA THR A 62 8.39 5.54 -2.58
C THR A 62 8.87 4.47 -1.61
N ASN A 63 8.28 4.41 -0.40
CA ASN A 63 8.66 3.48 0.67
C ASN A 63 7.43 2.67 1.10
N VAL A 64 7.02 1.72 0.27
CA VAL A 64 5.87 0.81 0.53
C VAL A 64 6.35 -0.63 0.48
N TYR A 65 5.92 -1.43 1.46
CA TYR A 65 6.29 -2.83 1.59
C TYR A 65 5.04 -3.68 1.76
N ALA A 66 5.01 -4.84 1.09
CA ALA A 66 4.01 -5.85 1.40
C ALA A 66 4.31 -6.45 2.79
N ALA A 67 3.28 -6.63 3.60
CA ALA A 67 3.42 -7.20 4.95
C ALA A 67 3.95 -8.64 4.92
N ILE A 68 3.61 -9.38 3.86
CA ILE A 68 4.08 -10.73 3.60
C ILE A 68 4.43 -10.87 2.13
N LYS A 69 5.46 -11.67 1.83
CA LYS A 69 5.77 -12.06 0.46
C LYS A 69 5.06 -13.38 0.16
N LEU A 70 3.94 -13.31 -0.55
CA LEU A 70 3.36 -14.49 -1.17
C LEU A 70 4.23 -14.82 -2.38
N ARG A 71 4.97 -15.93 -2.31
CA ARG A 71 5.65 -16.49 -3.48
C ARG A 71 4.66 -17.44 -4.12
N GLU A 72 4.20 -17.14 -5.32
CA GLU A 72 3.58 -18.15 -6.18
C GLU A 72 4.71 -19.00 -6.76
N ASP A 73 5.01 -20.10 -6.05
CA ASP A 73 6.05 -21.04 -6.45
C ASP A 73 5.48 -22.03 -7.47
N HIS A 74 5.50 -21.68 -8.75
CA HIS A 74 5.25 -22.65 -9.83
C HIS A 74 6.34 -23.74 -9.90
N THR A 75 7.41 -23.65 -9.10
CA THR A 75 8.48 -24.63 -8.95
C THR A 75 8.45 -25.43 -7.65
N ALA A 76 7.38 -25.32 -6.84
CA ALA A 76 7.22 -26.09 -5.60
C ALA A 76 7.14 -27.61 -5.84
N SER A 77 7.06 -28.04 -7.10
CA SER A 77 7.01 -29.46 -7.44
C SER A 77 8.37 -30.17 -7.44
N ILE A 78 9.53 -29.48 -7.58
CA ILE A 78 10.82 -30.18 -7.68
C ILE A 78 11.95 -29.46 -6.93
N LYS A 79 11.79 -29.23 -5.62
CA LYS A 79 12.93 -29.33 -4.70
C LYS A 79 12.46 -30.06 -3.45
N PRO A 80 13.08 -31.19 -3.09
CA PRO A 80 12.91 -31.74 -1.76
C PRO A 80 13.22 -30.62 -0.76
N VAL A 81 12.31 -30.41 0.17
CA VAL A 81 12.59 -29.65 1.38
C VAL A 81 13.69 -30.44 2.11
N GLU A 82 14.96 -30.12 1.84
CA GLU A 82 16.09 -30.67 2.59
C GLU A 82 15.89 -30.24 4.04
N ASN A 83 15.45 -31.17 4.86
CA ASN A 83 15.08 -30.92 6.23
C ASN A 83 16.35 -30.54 6.99
N GLN A 84 16.28 -29.62 7.95
CA GLN A 84 17.48 -29.29 8.75
C GLN A 84 18.04 -30.53 9.48
N LEU A 85 17.23 -31.57 9.66
CA LEU A 85 17.63 -32.90 10.14
C LEU A 85 18.61 -33.62 9.20
N ASP A 86 18.52 -33.43 7.88
CA ASP A 86 19.39 -34.09 6.89
C ASP A 86 20.82 -33.52 6.92
N LYS A 87 20.98 -32.27 7.37
CA LYS A 87 22.30 -31.64 7.55
C LYS A 87 23.08 -32.21 8.74
N CYS A 88 22.42 -32.69 9.80
CA CYS A 88 23.12 -33.37 10.90
C CYS A 88 23.51 -34.81 10.53
N GLN A 89 22.73 -35.51 9.71
CA GLN A 89 23.10 -36.88 9.29
C GLN A 89 24.30 -36.92 8.32
N LYS A 90 24.58 -35.84 7.60
CA LYS A 90 25.72 -35.73 6.69
C LYS A 90 27.07 -35.43 7.36
N GLY A 91 27.17 -35.57 8.69
CA GLY A 91 28.44 -35.53 9.42
C GLY A 91 29.17 -34.18 9.38
N SER A 92 28.44 -33.07 9.15
CA SER A 92 29.03 -31.74 9.21
C SER A 92 29.20 -31.29 10.66
N ARG A 93 30.38 -30.74 11.00
CA ARG A 93 30.81 -30.30 12.35
C ARG A 93 29.99 -29.16 12.98
N LEU A 94 28.77 -28.92 12.50
CA LEU A 94 27.89 -27.81 12.84
C LEU A 94 26.67 -28.23 13.69
N CYS A 95 26.64 -29.47 14.18
CA CYS A 95 25.78 -29.85 15.30
C CYS A 95 26.68 -29.93 16.54
N LYS A 96 26.90 -28.78 17.19
CA LYS A 96 27.54 -28.67 18.49
C LYS A 96 26.77 -27.67 19.34
#